data_AF-A0A7G8WJ49-F1
#
_entry.id   AF-A0A7G8WJ49-F1
#
_cell.length_a   1.000
_cell.length_b   1.000
_cell.length_c   1.000
_cell.angle_alpha   90.00
_cell.angle_beta   90.00
_cell.angle_gamma   90.00
#
_symmetry.space_group_name_H-M   'P 1'
#
loop_
_entity.id
_entity.type
_entity.pdbx_description
1 polymer ?
#
loop_
_entity_poly.entity_id
_entity_poly.type
_entity_poly.pdbx_seq_one_letter_code
_entity_poly.pdbx_strand_id
1 'polypeptide(L)'
;MLRHLLLGFLCSAVLLTVVALPADASIPAPTGRLELVQTNSFSNTVIITGWALDPSARTVSSSVQVTMDRQPLGTWRSADLPRIDVNTAMHATGGHGFKITLTLPAGQHLVCLDARDVSSPRTTASLGCFSFHAYPPATKADMLAIAKTIDPNNTINWTFTALATGMSGQAQPWNRLIDVASGNSVHYLRAVMLHEWAHVLQYRAYSGTDPWFDAVQAFNELLGDPNDRHSYNGVEHGADCIAQALGADYLGYGCPTALKALATRIAHGARNL
;
A
#
# COMPACT_ATOMS: atom_id res chain seq x y z
N MET A 1 -45.45 -33.54 -88.48
CA MET A 1 -45.90 -32.15 -88.75
C MET A 1 -45.90 -31.39 -87.44
N LEU A 2 -45.21 -30.22 -87.39
CA LEU A 2 -45.45 -29.03 -86.54
C LEU A 2 -45.73 -29.26 -85.03
N ARG A 3 -45.12 -28.58 -84.06
CA ARG A 3 -44.58 -27.20 -84.03
C ARG A 3 -43.87 -27.03 -82.68
N HIS A 4 -42.68 -26.42 -82.68
CA HIS A 4 -42.01 -25.98 -81.46
C HIS A 4 -42.76 -24.79 -80.82
N LEU A 5 -43.01 -24.84 -79.52
CA LEU A 5 -43.31 -23.67 -78.70
C LEU A 5 -42.21 -23.51 -77.66
N LEU A 6 -41.33 -22.51 -77.85
CA LEU A 6 -40.48 -22.00 -76.79
C LEU A 6 -41.31 -21.06 -75.92
N LEU A 7 -41.50 -21.41 -74.65
CA LEU A 7 -42.01 -20.49 -73.62
C LEU A 7 -40.81 -19.70 -73.07
N GLY A 8 -40.73 -18.41 -73.40
CA GLY A 8 -39.78 -17.49 -72.80
C GLY A 8 -40.22 -17.10 -71.38
N PHE A 9 -39.46 -17.52 -70.38
CA PHE A 9 -39.60 -17.02 -69.00
C PHE A 9 -38.98 -15.61 -68.90
N LEU A 10 -39.81 -14.57 -68.81
CA LEU A 10 -39.38 -13.24 -68.40
C LEU A 10 -39.11 -13.25 -66.89
N CYS A 11 -37.84 -13.32 -66.51
CA CYS A 11 -37.40 -13.14 -65.13
C CYS A 11 -37.33 -11.63 -64.84
N SER A 12 -38.41 -11.05 -64.31
CA SER A 12 -38.38 -9.68 -63.78
C SER A 12 -37.50 -9.63 -62.53
N ALA A 13 -36.28 -9.11 -62.68
CA ALA A 13 -35.41 -8.81 -61.54
C ALA A 13 -35.94 -7.58 -60.80
N VAL A 14 -36.54 -7.80 -59.63
CA VAL A 14 -36.81 -6.71 -58.68
C VAL A 14 -35.46 -6.34 -58.04
N LEU A 15 -34.91 -5.17 -58.39
CA LEU A 15 -33.79 -4.60 -57.65
C LEU A 15 -34.28 -4.21 -56.25
N LEU A 16 -33.99 -5.03 -55.24
CA LEU A 16 -33.96 -4.53 -53.86
C LEU A 16 -32.72 -3.66 -53.71
N THR A 17 -32.89 -2.34 -53.62
CA THR A 17 -31.85 -1.48 -53.07
C THR A 17 -31.70 -1.81 -51.59
N VAL A 18 -30.66 -2.57 -51.24
CA VAL A 18 -30.22 -2.69 -49.85
C VAL A 18 -29.70 -1.31 -49.44
N VAL A 19 -30.51 -0.55 -48.70
CA VAL A 19 -30.01 0.64 -48.01
C VAL A 19 -29.08 0.11 -46.92
N ALA A 20 -27.77 0.21 -47.14
CA ALA A 20 -26.80 -0.01 -46.09
C ALA A 20 -27.06 1.04 -45.00
N LEU A 21 -27.45 0.60 -43.81
CA LEU A 21 -27.40 1.46 -42.63
C LEU A 21 -25.97 1.97 -42.48
N PRO A 22 -25.76 3.27 -42.15
CA PRO A 22 -24.42 3.73 -41.83
C PRO A 22 -23.86 2.83 -40.73
N ALA A 23 -22.61 2.38 -40.90
CA ALA A 23 -21.91 1.66 -39.84
C ALA A 23 -22.00 2.51 -38.57
N ASP A 24 -22.55 1.96 -37.49
CA ASP A 24 -22.57 2.62 -36.19
C ASP A 24 -21.13 3.03 -35.87
N ALA A 25 -20.89 4.34 -35.78
CA ALA A 25 -19.61 4.82 -35.28
C ALA A 25 -19.49 4.28 -33.85
N SER A 26 -18.57 3.34 -33.63
CA SER A 26 -18.36 2.76 -32.31
C SER A 26 -18.11 3.89 -31.31
N ILE A 27 -18.95 4.01 -30.28
CA ILE A 27 -18.73 4.94 -29.18
C ILE A 27 -17.33 4.65 -28.63
N PRO A 28 -16.41 5.63 -28.60
CA PRO A 28 -15.07 5.39 -28.12
C PRO A 28 -15.13 4.89 -26.68
N ALA A 29 -14.50 3.76 -26.40
CA ALA A 29 -14.42 3.24 -25.04
C ALA A 29 -13.74 4.27 -24.12
N PRO A 30 -14.00 4.21 -22.80
CA PRO A 30 -13.24 4.96 -21.83
C PRO A 30 -11.74 4.75 -21.99
N THR A 31 -10.97 5.74 -21.60
CA THR A 31 -9.52 5.69 -21.58
C THR A 31 -9.02 6.16 -20.23
N GLY A 32 -7.82 5.73 -19.86
CA GLY A 32 -7.21 6.15 -18.61
C GLY A 32 -5.97 5.36 -18.29
N ARG A 33 -5.44 5.59 -17.10
CA ARG A 33 -4.22 4.93 -16.65
C ARG A 33 -4.16 4.88 -15.12
N LEU A 34 -3.79 3.73 -14.59
CA LEU A 34 -3.20 3.61 -13.27
C LEU A 34 -1.75 4.12 -13.35
N GLU A 35 -1.44 5.14 -12.56
CA GLU A 35 -0.16 5.85 -12.64
C GLU A 35 0.75 5.56 -11.44
N LEU A 36 0.17 5.38 -10.25
CA LEU A 36 0.94 5.15 -9.03
C LEU A 36 0.21 4.16 -8.11
N VAL A 37 0.97 3.21 -7.58
CA VAL A 37 0.56 2.33 -6.48
C VAL A 37 1.51 2.56 -5.33
N GLN A 38 0.98 3.02 -4.20
CA GLN A 38 1.71 3.07 -2.94
C GLN A 38 1.21 1.93 -2.07
N THR A 39 2.11 1.03 -1.68
CA THR A 39 1.78 -0.14 -0.88
C THR A 39 2.31 0.01 0.54
N ASN A 40 1.50 -0.39 1.51
CA ASN A 40 1.88 -0.53 2.90
C ASN A 40 1.56 -1.96 3.35
N SER A 41 2.57 -2.85 3.31
CA SER A 41 2.44 -4.26 3.74
C SER A 41 2.39 -4.42 5.27
N PHE A 42 2.62 -3.35 6.02
CA PHE A 42 2.43 -3.30 7.47
C PHE A 42 0.95 -3.21 7.81
N SER A 43 0.21 -2.36 7.09
CA SER A 43 -1.24 -2.18 7.25
C SER A 43 -2.11 -2.96 6.25
N ASN A 44 -1.48 -3.70 5.32
CA ASN A 44 -2.11 -4.28 4.11
C ASN A 44 -2.91 -3.25 3.30
N THR A 45 -2.51 -1.98 3.36
CA THR A 45 -3.18 -0.88 2.67
C THR A 45 -2.50 -0.58 1.36
N VAL A 46 -3.28 -0.34 0.31
CA VAL A 46 -2.78 0.15 -0.98
C VAL A 46 -3.51 1.43 -1.35
N ILE A 47 -2.76 2.44 -1.78
CA ILE A 47 -3.29 3.70 -2.30
C ILE A 47 -2.95 3.74 -3.79
N ILE A 48 -3.99 3.81 -4.61
CA ILE A 48 -3.91 3.73 -6.07
C ILE A 48 -4.32 5.09 -6.62
N THR A 49 -3.46 5.69 -7.44
CA THR A 49 -3.72 6.98 -8.09
C THR A 49 -3.66 6.83 -9.60
N GLY A 50 -4.56 7.53 -10.29
CA GLY A 50 -4.58 7.57 -11.74
C GLY A 50 -5.69 8.47 -12.26
N TRP A 51 -6.09 8.24 -13.51
CA TRP A 51 -7.21 8.94 -14.13
C TRP A 51 -7.99 8.03 -15.06
N ALA A 52 -9.25 8.40 -15.30
CA ALA A 52 -10.16 7.76 -16.23
C ALA A 52 -11.10 8.81 -16.84
N LEU A 53 -11.30 8.73 -18.15
CA LEU A 53 -12.11 9.65 -18.91
C LEU A 53 -12.87 8.90 -20.01
N ASP A 54 -14.13 9.26 -20.19
CA ASP A 54 -14.95 8.81 -21.31
C ASP A 54 -14.88 9.87 -22.43
N PRO A 55 -14.31 9.55 -23.61
CA PRO A 55 -14.17 10.52 -24.69
C PRO A 55 -15.51 11.02 -25.25
N SER A 56 -16.60 10.28 -25.03
CA SER A 56 -17.98 10.66 -25.41
C SER A 56 -18.66 11.55 -24.37
N ALA A 57 -18.13 11.62 -23.14
CA ALA A 57 -18.69 12.38 -22.01
C ALA A 57 -17.62 13.21 -21.27
N ARG A 58 -16.89 14.06 -22.00
CA ARG A 58 -15.69 14.78 -21.53
C ARG A 58 -15.88 15.77 -20.38
N THR A 59 -17.11 16.05 -19.99
CA THR A 59 -17.45 16.97 -18.88
C THR A 59 -17.96 16.22 -17.65
N VAL A 60 -18.06 14.89 -17.72
CA VAL A 60 -18.64 14.02 -16.69
C VAL A 60 -17.56 13.06 -16.20
N SER A 61 -17.43 12.92 -14.88
CA SER A 61 -16.49 11.98 -14.27
C SER A 61 -16.86 10.53 -14.61
N SER A 62 -15.87 9.76 -15.02
CA SER A 62 -16.02 8.31 -15.21
C SER A 62 -16.06 7.58 -13.87
N SER A 63 -16.55 6.35 -13.89
CA SER A 63 -16.51 5.44 -12.74
C SER A 63 -15.41 4.39 -12.93
N VAL A 64 -14.73 4.03 -11.83
CA VAL A 64 -13.66 3.03 -11.78
C VAL A 64 -14.12 1.83 -10.93
N GLN A 65 -14.06 0.63 -11.49
CA GLN A 65 -14.21 -0.61 -10.74
C GLN A 65 -12.84 -1.11 -10.37
N VAL A 66 -12.69 -1.52 -9.11
CA VAL A 66 -11.55 -2.31 -8.67
C VAL A 66 -11.99 -3.76 -8.65
N THR A 67 -11.14 -4.66 -9.15
CA THR A 67 -11.28 -6.10 -8.96
C THR A 67 -10.06 -6.65 -8.21
N MET A 68 -10.28 -7.68 -7.42
CA MET A 68 -9.25 -8.49 -6.77
C MET A 68 -9.48 -9.93 -7.17
N ASP A 69 -8.49 -10.56 -7.76
CA ASP A 69 -8.57 -11.95 -8.24
C ASP A 69 -9.79 -12.17 -9.14
N ARG A 70 -10.04 -11.20 -10.03
CA ARG A 70 -11.16 -11.13 -10.98
C ARG A 70 -12.54 -10.90 -10.35
N GLN A 71 -12.63 -10.72 -9.04
CA GLN A 71 -13.88 -10.41 -8.34
C GLN A 71 -13.97 -8.91 -8.03
N PRO A 72 -15.11 -8.25 -8.32
CA PRO A 72 -15.31 -6.84 -7.97
C PRO A 72 -15.14 -6.58 -6.47
N LEU A 73 -14.31 -5.59 -6.13
CA LEU A 73 -14.17 -5.07 -4.78
C LEU A 73 -15.14 -3.91 -4.55
N GLY A 74 -16.31 -4.23 -3.99
CA GLY A 74 -17.32 -3.24 -3.63
C GLY A 74 -17.90 -2.48 -4.82
N THR A 75 -18.38 -1.27 -4.58
CA THR A 75 -19.01 -0.43 -5.59
C THR A 75 -17.99 0.34 -6.43
N TRP A 76 -18.41 0.71 -7.63
CA TRP A 76 -17.74 1.69 -8.48
C TRP A 76 -17.34 2.96 -7.72
N ARG A 77 -16.15 3.48 -7.99
CA ARG A 77 -15.59 4.70 -7.42
C ARG A 77 -15.59 5.82 -8.45
N SER A 78 -15.93 7.04 -8.07
CA SER A 78 -15.87 8.19 -8.97
C SER A 78 -14.42 8.59 -9.25
N ALA A 79 -14.11 8.96 -10.50
CA ALA A 79 -12.87 9.63 -10.86
C ALA A 79 -13.12 11.15 -10.95
N ASP A 80 -13.40 11.79 -9.81
CA ASP A 80 -13.81 13.20 -9.72
C ASP A 80 -12.71 14.17 -9.27
N LEU A 81 -11.47 13.68 -9.10
CA LEU A 81 -10.35 14.52 -8.70
C LEU A 81 -9.85 15.38 -9.88
N PRO A 82 -9.34 16.59 -9.61
CA PRO A 82 -8.86 17.49 -10.65
C PRO A 82 -7.60 16.95 -11.33
N ARG A 83 -7.59 16.98 -12.67
CA ARG A 83 -6.43 16.66 -13.53
C ARG A 83 -6.36 17.61 -14.71
N ILE A 84 -5.81 18.79 -14.48
CA ILE A 84 -5.73 19.87 -15.49
C ILE A 84 -4.88 19.46 -16.70
N ASP A 85 -3.84 18.66 -16.47
CA ASP A 85 -2.99 18.05 -17.48
C ASP A 85 -3.79 17.12 -18.40
N VAL A 86 -4.59 16.22 -17.81
CA VAL A 86 -5.47 15.31 -18.56
C VAL A 86 -6.54 16.09 -19.32
N ASN A 87 -7.17 17.07 -18.67
CA ASN A 87 -8.18 17.92 -19.29
C ASN A 87 -7.64 18.66 -20.52
N THR A 88 -6.40 19.17 -20.43
CA THR A 88 -5.74 19.86 -21.54
C THR A 88 -5.46 18.90 -22.69
N ALA A 89 -4.89 17.72 -22.40
CA ALA A 89 -4.52 16.73 -23.41
C ALA A 89 -5.74 16.10 -24.09
N MET A 90 -6.84 15.92 -23.35
CA MET A 90 -8.05 15.23 -23.82
C MET A 90 -9.16 16.19 -24.29
N HIS A 91 -8.90 17.50 -24.29
CA HIS A 91 -9.90 18.54 -24.59
C HIS A 91 -11.19 18.36 -23.77
N ALA A 92 -11.02 18.25 -22.46
CA ALA A 92 -12.05 17.91 -21.49
C ALA A 92 -12.11 18.91 -20.34
N THR A 93 -13.17 18.82 -19.52
CA THR A 93 -13.33 19.64 -18.30
C THR A 93 -13.90 18.79 -17.17
N GLY A 94 -13.83 19.30 -15.94
CA GLY A 94 -14.27 18.57 -14.75
C GLY A 94 -13.19 17.68 -14.13
N GLY A 95 -13.61 16.77 -13.25
CA GLY A 95 -12.75 15.82 -12.56
C GLY A 95 -12.65 14.50 -13.31
N HIS A 96 -11.43 14.00 -13.48
CA HIS A 96 -11.12 12.74 -14.17
C HIS A 96 -10.05 11.93 -13.45
N GLY A 97 -9.52 12.43 -12.33
CA GLY A 97 -8.55 11.73 -11.48
C GLY A 97 -9.23 10.86 -10.43
N PHE A 98 -8.56 9.80 -10.00
CA PHE A 98 -8.99 9.00 -8.86
C PHE A 98 -7.85 8.78 -7.87
N LYS A 99 -8.21 8.65 -6.59
CA LYS A 99 -7.35 8.17 -5.51
C LYS A 99 -8.15 7.16 -4.69
N ILE A 100 -7.79 5.89 -4.78
CA ILE A 100 -8.52 4.79 -4.16
C ILE A 100 -7.64 4.15 -3.10
N THR A 101 -8.14 4.09 -1.87
CA THR A 101 -7.49 3.37 -0.77
C THR A 101 -8.21 2.05 -0.55
N LEU A 102 -7.46 0.95 -0.51
CA LEU A 102 -7.97 -0.38 -0.22
C LEU A 102 -7.17 -0.99 0.93
N THR A 103 -7.83 -1.79 1.75
CA THR A 103 -7.17 -2.71 2.68
C THR A 103 -7.49 -4.12 2.22
N LEU A 104 -6.47 -4.91 1.92
CA LEU A 104 -6.63 -6.22 1.31
C LEU A 104 -6.52 -7.32 2.37
N PRO A 105 -7.34 -8.39 2.29
CA PRO A 105 -7.21 -9.54 3.17
C PRO A 105 -5.86 -10.24 2.96
N ALA A 106 -5.46 -11.11 3.87
CA ALA A 106 -4.20 -11.85 3.72
C ALA A 106 -4.24 -12.78 2.48
N GLY A 107 -3.13 -12.80 1.73
CA GLY A 107 -3.00 -13.56 0.50
C GLY A 107 -2.21 -12.83 -0.58
N GLN A 108 -1.87 -13.56 -1.64
CA GLN A 108 -1.39 -12.95 -2.88
C GLN A 108 -2.60 -12.55 -3.73
N HIS A 109 -2.63 -11.29 -4.13
CA HIS A 109 -3.75 -10.72 -4.87
C HIS A 109 -3.29 -10.08 -6.17
N LEU A 110 -4.05 -10.32 -7.24
CA LEU A 110 -3.99 -9.51 -8.47
C LEU A 110 -5.11 -8.47 -8.42
N VAL A 111 -4.74 -7.20 -8.33
CA VAL A 111 -5.69 -6.08 -8.29
C VAL A 111 -5.70 -5.40 -9.66
N CYS A 112 -6.87 -5.27 -10.26
CA CYS A 112 -7.06 -4.61 -11.56
C CYS A 112 -8.07 -3.48 -11.45
N LEU A 113 -7.87 -2.44 -12.26
CA LEU A 113 -8.78 -1.30 -12.35
C LEU A 113 -9.33 -1.19 -13.77
N ASP A 114 -10.63 -0.96 -13.87
CA ASP A 114 -11.33 -0.76 -15.14
C ASP A 114 -12.19 0.50 -15.06
N ALA A 115 -12.08 1.37 -16.07
CA ALA A 115 -13.00 2.50 -16.25
C ALA A 115 -14.26 2.04 -16.96
N ARG A 116 -15.41 2.62 -16.60
CA ARG A 116 -16.71 2.35 -17.22
C ARG A 116 -17.20 3.57 -17.99
N ASP A 117 -17.77 3.27 -19.14
CA ASP A 117 -18.43 4.25 -20.01
C ASP A 117 -19.64 4.85 -19.30
N VAL A 118 -19.78 6.16 -19.42
CA VAL A 118 -20.81 6.94 -18.75
C VAL A 118 -22.19 6.60 -19.33
N SER A 119 -22.26 6.33 -20.63
CA SER A 119 -23.49 6.07 -21.39
C SER A 119 -23.82 4.58 -21.55
N SER A 120 -22.80 3.72 -21.52
CA SER A 120 -22.91 2.27 -21.68
C SER A 120 -22.24 1.54 -20.51
N PRO A 121 -22.96 1.28 -19.40
CA PRO A 121 -22.37 0.67 -18.20
C PRO A 121 -21.75 -0.73 -18.40
N ARG A 122 -22.00 -1.39 -19.53
CA ARG A 122 -21.40 -2.68 -19.91
C ARG A 122 -20.05 -2.53 -20.62
N THR A 123 -19.74 -1.34 -21.13
CA THR A 123 -18.47 -1.02 -21.78
C THR A 123 -17.46 -0.61 -20.72
N THR A 124 -16.36 -1.35 -20.65
CA THR A 124 -15.26 -1.07 -19.73
C THR A 124 -13.92 -1.10 -20.45
N ALA A 125 -12.94 -0.38 -19.91
CA ALA A 125 -11.59 -0.34 -20.42
C ALA A 125 -10.58 -0.47 -19.27
N SER A 126 -9.57 -1.32 -19.45
CA SER A 126 -8.57 -1.56 -18.42
C SER A 126 -7.66 -0.35 -18.23
N LEU A 127 -7.43 0.01 -16.97
CA LEU A 127 -6.51 1.05 -16.54
C LEU A 127 -5.16 0.48 -16.10
N GLY A 128 -5.09 -0.84 -15.87
CA GLY A 128 -3.90 -1.57 -15.44
C GLY A 128 -4.16 -2.48 -14.24
N CYS A 129 -3.19 -3.35 -13.96
CA CYS A 129 -3.20 -4.26 -12.82
C CYS A 129 -1.87 -4.21 -12.07
N PHE A 130 -1.90 -4.63 -10.80
CA PHE A 130 -0.70 -4.84 -9.99
C PHE A 130 -0.89 -6.04 -9.05
N SER A 131 0.22 -6.67 -8.68
CA SER A 131 0.23 -7.73 -7.66
C SER A 131 0.55 -7.14 -6.29
N PHE A 132 -0.12 -7.62 -5.25
CA PHE A 132 0.16 -7.26 -3.88
C PHE A 132 0.10 -8.50 -2.98
N HIS A 133 1.07 -8.63 -2.09
CA HIS A 133 1.07 -9.66 -1.06
C HIS A 133 0.68 -9.03 0.27
N ALA A 134 -0.53 -9.37 0.73
CA ALA A 134 -1.04 -8.99 2.02
C ALA A 134 -0.78 -10.12 3.02
N TYR A 135 -0.41 -9.76 4.24
CA TYR A 135 -0.01 -10.71 5.27
C TYR A 135 -1.09 -10.83 6.35
N PRO A 136 -1.24 -12.00 7.02
CA PRO A 136 -2.17 -12.09 8.13
C PRO A 136 -1.74 -11.17 9.29
N PRO A 137 -2.70 -10.70 10.11
CA PRO A 137 -2.37 -9.97 11.32
C PRO A 137 -1.55 -10.86 12.24
N ALA A 138 -0.59 -10.26 12.95
CA ALA A 138 0.16 -10.93 14.00
C ALA A 138 -0.79 -11.46 15.10
N THR A 139 -0.46 -12.61 15.67
CA THR A 139 -1.15 -13.15 16.85
C THR A 139 -0.29 -13.01 18.12
N LYS A 140 -0.92 -13.13 19.28
CA LYS A 140 -0.19 -13.23 20.56
C LYS A 140 0.78 -14.41 20.58
N ALA A 141 0.44 -15.52 19.92
CA ALA A 141 1.32 -16.69 19.85
C ALA A 141 2.59 -16.39 19.03
N ASP A 142 2.47 -15.68 17.91
CA ASP A 142 3.61 -15.24 17.09
C ASP A 142 4.53 -14.32 17.90
N MET A 143 3.93 -13.36 18.63
CA MET A 143 4.67 -12.45 19.51
C MET A 143 5.43 -13.24 20.58
N LEU A 144 4.78 -14.13 21.32
CA LEU A 144 5.42 -14.90 22.37
C LEU A 144 6.55 -15.81 21.84
N ALA A 145 6.38 -16.37 20.64
CA ALA A 145 7.43 -17.15 19.99
C ALA A 145 8.66 -16.30 19.69
N ILE A 146 8.49 -15.08 19.17
CA ILE A 146 9.59 -14.14 18.90
C ILE A 146 10.21 -13.63 20.19
N ALA A 147 9.40 -13.24 21.19
CA ALA A 147 9.85 -12.73 22.48
C ALA A 147 10.86 -13.70 23.13
N LYS A 148 10.59 -15.01 23.08
CA LYS A 148 11.47 -16.05 23.60
C LYS A 148 12.85 -16.08 22.91
N THR A 149 12.94 -15.63 21.66
CA THR A 149 14.21 -15.59 20.91
C THR A 149 15.02 -14.33 21.23
N ILE A 150 14.37 -13.20 21.46
CA ILE A 150 15.03 -11.90 21.68
C ILE A 150 15.30 -11.61 23.17
N ASP A 151 14.48 -12.15 24.07
CA ASP A 151 14.59 -12.04 25.52
C ASP A 151 14.37 -13.42 26.18
N PRO A 152 15.30 -14.38 25.98
CA PRO A 152 15.13 -15.78 26.43
C PRO A 152 15.03 -15.94 27.95
N ASN A 153 15.46 -14.93 28.71
CA ASN A 153 15.42 -14.93 30.17
C ASN A 153 14.20 -14.18 30.74
N ASN A 154 13.25 -13.75 29.90
CA ASN A 154 12.04 -13.00 30.30
C ASN A 154 12.37 -11.81 31.20
N THR A 155 13.34 -11.00 30.78
CA THR A 155 13.83 -9.86 31.56
C THR A 155 12.87 -8.66 31.56
N ILE A 156 11.84 -8.70 30.72
CA ILE A 156 10.75 -7.73 30.68
C ILE A 156 9.38 -8.42 30.55
N ASN A 157 8.31 -7.68 30.83
CA ASN A 157 6.94 -8.08 30.58
C ASN A 157 6.55 -7.73 29.13
N TRP A 158 6.29 -8.75 28.32
CA TRP A 158 5.79 -8.61 26.96
C TRP A 158 4.27 -8.66 26.94
N THR A 159 3.62 -7.54 26.63
CA THR A 159 2.17 -7.46 26.47
C THR A 159 1.80 -7.36 25.00
N PHE A 160 0.66 -7.97 24.66
CA PHE A 160 0.11 -7.93 23.31
C PHE A 160 -1.24 -7.24 23.39
N THR A 161 -1.29 -5.99 22.91
CA THR A 161 -2.53 -5.25 22.78
C THR A 161 -3.04 -5.40 21.35
N ALA A 162 -4.23 -5.98 21.20
CA ALA A 162 -4.86 -6.11 19.90
C ALA A 162 -5.32 -4.72 19.41
N LEU A 163 -4.60 -4.14 18.45
CA LEU A 163 -4.88 -2.82 17.89
C LEU A 163 -5.17 -2.92 16.39
N ALA A 164 -5.89 -1.93 15.85
CA ALA A 164 -6.11 -1.82 14.41
C ALA A 164 -4.80 -1.73 13.61
N THR A 165 -4.83 -2.19 12.37
CA THR A 165 -3.66 -2.25 11.49
C THR A 165 -3.01 -0.88 11.31
N GLY A 166 -1.68 -0.77 11.46
CA GLY A 166 -0.95 0.50 11.36
C GLY A 166 -0.48 1.14 12.67
N MET A 167 -0.84 0.60 13.84
CA MET A 167 -0.34 1.09 15.13
C MET A 167 0.96 0.39 15.56
N SER A 168 1.95 1.17 16.04
CA SER A 168 3.23 0.69 16.57
C SER A 168 3.16 0.35 18.06
N GLY A 169 4.16 -0.36 18.57
CA GLY A 169 4.29 -0.69 19.99
C GLY A 169 4.74 0.49 20.83
N GLN A 170 4.89 0.23 22.14
CA GLN A 170 5.52 1.13 23.09
C GLN A 170 6.40 0.35 24.06
N ALA A 171 7.69 0.66 24.05
CA ALA A 171 8.61 0.26 25.10
C ALA A 171 8.55 1.22 26.30
N GLN A 172 8.52 0.64 27.50
CA GLN A 172 8.75 1.35 28.76
C GLN A 172 9.88 0.65 29.52
N PRO A 173 11.16 0.88 29.12
CA PRO A 173 12.30 0.18 29.70
C PRO A 173 12.41 0.29 31.23
N TRP A 174 12.05 1.45 31.78
CA TRP A 174 12.05 1.71 33.23
C TRP A 174 11.03 0.86 34.00
N ASN A 175 9.87 0.61 33.41
CA ASN A 175 8.81 -0.23 33.96
C ASN A 175 8.96 -1.72 33.60
N ARG A 176 10.03 -2.08 32.85
CA ARG A 176 10.24 -3.43 32.31
C ARG A 176 9.02 -3.94 31.53
N LEU A 177 8.44 -3.09 30.70
CA LEU A 177 7.26 -3.41 29.91
C LEU A 177 7.53 -3.09 28.44
N ILE A 178 7.12 -3.99 27.54
CA ILE A 178 6.95 -3.69 26.12
C ILE A 178 5.53 -4.07 25.74
N ASP A 179 4.77 -3.11 25.23
CA ASP A 179 3.50 -3.37 24.58
C ASP A 179 3.67 -3.42 23.07
N VAL A 180 3.38 -4.58 22.48
CA VAL A 180 3.38 -4.74 21.02
C VAL A 180 1.94 -4.61 20.53
N ALA A 181 1.66 -3.50 19.85
CA ALA A 181 0.39 -3.31 19.14
C ALA A 181 0.26 -4.32 18.00
N SER A 182 -0.81 -5.11 17.97
CA SER A 182 -1.00 -6.14 16.93
C SER A 182 -1.40 -5.61 15.55
N GLY A 183 -1.42 -4.29 15.36
CA GLY A 183 -1.71 -3.66 14.07
C GLY A 183 -0.69 -3.97 12.98
N ASN A 184 0.21 -4.90 13.24
CA ASN A 184 1.32 -5.29 12.42
C ASN A 184 0.95 -6.56 11.66
N SER A 185 1.35 -6.64 10.39
CA SER A 185 1.42 -7.94 9.74
C SER A 185 2.44 -8.85 10.43
N VAL A 186 2.19 -10.16 10.41
CA VAL A 186 3.14 -11.15 10.95
C VAL A 186 4.53 -11.03 10.30
N HIS A 187 4.60 -10.53 9.07
CA HIS A 187 5.83 -10.34 8.31
C HIS A 187 6.81 -9.37 9.00
N TYR A 188 6.32 -8.24 9.53
CA TYR A 188 7.16 -7.23 10.17
C TYR A 188 7.23 -7.35 11.69
N LEU A 189 6.45 -8.27 12.29
CA LEU A 189 6.35 -8.41 13.74
C LEU A 189 7.73 -8.56 14.40
N ARG A 190 8.63 -9.37 13.83
CA ARG A 190 9.98 -9.55 14.40
C ARG A 190 10.81 -8.27 14.37
N ALA A 191 10.77 -7.52 13.27
CA ALA A 191 11.51 -6.26 13.14
C ALA A 191 11.00 -5.22 14.15
N VAL A 192 9.67 -5.11 14.30
CA VAL A 192 9.03 -4.22 15.27
C VAL A 192 9.40 -4.61 16.70
N MET A 193 9.35 -5.90 17.03
CA MET A 193 9.75 -6.37 18.35
C MET A 193 11.24 -6.13 18.65
N LEU A 194 12.11 -6.23 17.65
CA LEU A 194 13.53 -5.89 17.79
C LEU A 194 13.74 -4.39 17.98
N HIS A 195 12.95 -3.54 17.33
CA HIS A 195 12.94 -2.09 17.55
C HIS A 195 12.55 -1.76 19.00
N GLU A 196 11.43 -2.29 19.50
CA GLU A 196 11.03 -2.05 20.90
C GLU A 196 12.05 -2.62 21.89
N TRP A 197 12.63 -3.78 21.59
CA TRP A 197 13.71 -4.36 22.39
C TRP A 197 14.97 -3.48 22.38
N ALA A 198 15.25 -2.80 21.28
CA ALA A 198 16.40 -1.90 21.20
C ALA A 198 16.29 -0.74 22.18
N HIS A 199 15.09 -0.22 22.47
CA HIS A 199 14.91 0.76 23.55
C HIS A 199 15.31 0.21 24.93
N VAL A 200 15.04 -1.07 25.19
CA VAL A 200 15.51 -1.73 26.42
C VAL A 200 17.03 -1.85 26.43
N LEU A 201 17.65 -2.16 25.29
CA LEU A 201 19.11 -2.21 25.18
C LEU A 201 19.76 -0.84 25.33
N GLN A 202 19.18 0.21 24.75
CA GLN A 202 19.61 1.60 24.94
C GLN A 202 19.57 1.97 26.42
N TYR A 203 18.44 1.74 27.10
CA TYR A 203 18.31 1.99 28.53
C TYR A 203 19.36 1.25 29.38
N ARG A 204 19.67 -0.01 29.02
CA ARG A 204 20.64 -0.85 29.73
C ARG A 204 22.11 -0.49 29.43
N ALA A 205 22.36 0.25 28.36
CA ALA A 205 23.70 0.62 27.94
C ALA A 205 24.29 1.73 28.82
N TYR A 206 23.45 2.53 29.48
CA TYR A 206 23.85 3.64 30.34
C TYR A 206 23.60 3.32 31.82
N SER A 207 24.35 3.97 32.69
CA SER A 207 24.33 3.71 34.15
C SER A 207 24.25 5.00 34.98
N GLY A 208 23.94 6.14 34.37
CA GLY A 208 23.77 7.39 35.08
C GLY A 208 22.51 7.41 35.95
N THR A 209 22.22 8.56 36.55
CA THR A 209 21.05 8.74 37.42
C THR A 209 19.73 8.69 36.64
N ASP A 210 19.79 8.93 35.33
CA ASP A 210 18.68 8.76 34.40
C ASP A 210 19.17 8.09 33.10
N PRO A 211 19.29 6.75 33.08
CA PRO A 211 19.85 6.02 31.94
C PRO A 211 19.07 6.20 30.63
N TRP A 212 17.76 6.52 30.71
CA TRP A 212 16.98 6.77 29.52
C TRP A 212 17.33 8.13 28.92
N PHE A 213 17.41 9.15 29.76
CA PHE A 213 17.82 10.49 29.33
C PHE A 213 19.25 10.49 28.78
N ASP A 214 20.18 9.77 29.43
CA ASP A 214 21.56 9.61 28.95
C ASP A 214 21.59 9.01 27.53
N ALA A 215 20.75 8.01 27.27
CA ALA A 215 20.60 7.42 25.94
C ALA A 215 20.07 8.45 24.92
N VAL A 216 18.99 9.17 25.24
CA VAL A 216 18.42 10.21 24.37
C VAL A 216 19.48 11.22 23.97
N GLN A 217 20.22 11.74 24.95
CA GLN A 217 21.28 12.71 24.70
C GLN A 217 22.37 12.15 23.78
N ALA A 218 22.90 10.97 24.07
CA ALA A 218 23.99 10.39 23.28
C ALA A 218 23.61 10.13 21.82
N PHE A 219 22.38 9.69 21.56
CA PHE A 219 21.90 9.48 20.19
C PHE A 219 21.62 10.79 19.45
N ASN A 220 21.04 11.79 20.11
CA ASN A 220 20.79 13.10 19.49
C ASN A 220 22.10 13.85 19.20
N GLU A 221 23.11 13.75 20.08
CA GLU A 221 24.47 14.27 19.85
C GLU A 221 25.10 13.72 18.57
N LEU A 222 24.98 12.41 18.32
CA LEU A 222 25.50 11.78 17.09
C LEU A 222 24.74 12.19 15.82
N LEU A 223 23.49 12.64 15.94
CA LEU A 223 22.73 13.20 14.84
C LEU A 223 23.00 14.69 14.61
N GLY A 224 23.85 15.31 15.44
CA GLY A 224 24.18 16.74 15.35
C GLY A 224 23.11 17.64 15.96
N ASP A 225 22.23 17.10 16.81
CA ASP A 225 21.20 17.87 17.53
C ASP A 225 21.30 17.70 19.06
N PRO A 226 22.41 18.12 19.68
CA PRO A 226 22.67 17.88 21.10
C PRO A 226 21.72 18.63 22.06
N ASN A 227 20.97 19.61 21.54
CA ASN A 227 20.10 20.47 22.35
C ASN A 227 18.63 20.01 22.33
N ASP A 228 18.26 19.13 21.40
CA ASP A 228 16.95 18.52 21.41
C ASP A 228 16.88 17.44 22.49
N ARG A 229 16.36 17.81 23.65
CA ARG A 229 16.23 16.93 24.82
C ARG A 229 14.84 16.35 24.97
N HIS A 230 13.93 16.64 24.04
CA HIS A 230 12.51 16.29 24.15
C HIS A 230 12.05 15.42 22.98
N SER A 231 12.77 15.46 21.86
CA SER A 231 12.56 14.55 20.76
C SER A 231 13.20 13.20 21.03
N TYR A 232 12.39 12.17 20.88
CA TYR A 232 12.84 10.78 20.85
C TYR A 232 13.52 10.41 19.52
N ASN A 233 13.65 11.33 18.56
CA ASN A 233 14.11 11.03 17.20
C ASN A 233 15.46 10.27 17.15
N GLY A 234 16.46 10.68 17.95
CA GLY A 234 17.73 9.96 17.97
C GLY A 234 17.63 8.55 18.52
N VAL A 235 16.83 8.32 19.57
CA VAL A 235 16.64 6.98 20.11
C VAL A 235 15.75 6.11 19.24
N GLU A 236 14.79 6.67 18.49
CA GLU A 236 13.98 5.96 17.49
C GLU A 236 14.85 5.51 16.29
N HIS A 237 15.66 6.40 15.73
CA HIS A 237 16.66 6.05 14.70
C HIS A 237 17.72 5.09 15.23
N GLY A 238 18.13 5.28 16.49
CA GLY A 238 19.07 4.41 17.19
C GLY A 238 18.51 3.01 17.39
N ALA A 239 17.22 2.90 17.74
CA ALA A 239 16.51 1.65 17.91
C ALA A 239 16.43 0.88 16.59
N ASP A 240 16.13 1.56 15.48
CA ASP A 240 16.22 0.96 14.14
C ASP A 240 17.63 0.46 13.80
N CYS A 241 18.67 1.23 14.11
CA CYS A 241 20.05 0.76 13.89
C CYS A 241 20.42 -0.46 14.74
N ILE A 242 19.98 -0.52 16.00
CA ILE A 242 20.22 -1.66 16.89
C ILE A 242 19.43 -2.87 16.39
N ALA A 243 18.15 -2.68 16.05
CA ALA A 243 17.30 -3.71 15.48
C ALA A 243 17.93 -4.28 14.19
N GLN A 244 18.45 -3.41 13.32
CA GLN A 244 19.19 -3.82 12.12
C GLN A 244 20.41 -4.68 12.46
N ALA A 245 21.21 -4.29 13.46
CA ALA A 245 22.35 -5.07 13.93
C ALA A 245 21.93 -6.43 14.53
N LEU A 246 20.70 -6.55 15.04
CA LEU A 246 20.08 -7.81 15.50
C LEU A 246 19.36 -8.58 14.37
N GLY A 247 19.50 -8.13 13.13
CA GLY A 247 18.97 -8.78 11.94
C GLY A 247 17.51 -8.44 11.63
N ALA A 248 17.02 -7.26 12.00
CA ALA A 248 15.77 -6.73 11.45
C ALA A 248 15.96 -6.33 9.98
N ASP A 249 14.96 -6.63 9.16
CA ASP A 249 14.89 -6.38 7.71
C ASP A 249 14.01 -5.19 7.33
N TYR A 250 13.33 -4.60 8.31
CA TYR A 250 12.49 -3.40 8.18
C TYR A 250 12.93 -2.33 9.17
N LEU A 251 12.97 -1.08 8.70
CA LEU A 251 13.34 0.11 9.48
C LEU A 251 12.28 1.18 9.25
N GLY A 252 11.59 1.62 10.32
CA GLY A 252 10.51 2.60 10.22
C GLY A 252 11.04 4.03 10.09
N TYR A 253 11.91 4.43 11.03
CA TYR A 253 12.59 5.73 11.05
C TYR A 253 13.83 5.72 10.17
N GLY A 254 14.44 4.54 9.98
CA GLY A 254 15.68 4.37 9.24
C GLY A 254 16.89 4.43 10.16
N CYS A 255 18.03 3.93 9.65
CA CYS A 255 19.28 3.87 10.39
C CYS A 255 20.35 4.80 9.78
N PRO A 256 20.48 6.05 10.28
CA PRO A 256 21.54 6.97 9.87
C PRO A 256 22.94 6.39 10.10
N THR A 257 23.85 6.64 9.16
CA THR A 257 25.23 6.13 9.23
C THR A 257 25.96 6.53 10.52
N ALA A 258 25.69 7.73 11.04
CA ALA A 258 26.29 8.23 12.28
C ALA A 258 25.98 7.37 13.51
N LEU A 259 24.84 6.68 13.53
CA LEU A 259 24.39 5.88 14.67
C LEU A 259 24.85 4.42 14.62
N LYS A 260 25.23 3.91 13.44
CA LYS A 260 25.52 2.48 13.21
C LYS A 260 26.56 1.90 14.14
N ALA A 261 27.65 2.64 14.39
CA ALA A 261 28.74 2.16 15.23
C ALA A 261 28.30 1.99 16.70
N LEU A 262 27.64 3.01 17.27
CA LEU A 262 27.11 2.95 18.63
C LEU A 262 26.05 1.84 18.76
N ALA A 263 25.11 1.81 17.83
CA ALA A 263 24.03 0.83 17.79
C ALA A 263 24.54 -0.62 17.75
N THR A 264 25.55 -0.90 16.92
CA THR A 264 26.16 -2.24 16.83
C THR A 264 26.78 -2.66 18.17
N ARG A 265 27.47 -1.74 18.86
CA ARG A 265 28.03 -2.03 20.19
C ARG A 265 26.93 -2.35 21.21
N ILE A 266 25.86 -1.56 21.23
CA ILE A 266 24.71 -1.78 22.13
C ILE A 266 24.01 -3.10 21.82
N ALA A 267 23.80 -3.42 20.54
CA ALA A 267 23.22 -4.69 20.09
C ALA A 267 24.00 -5.92 20.58
N HIS A 268 25.33 -5.79 20.72
CA HIS A 268 26.22 -6.83 21.21
C HIS A 268 26.59 -6.69 22.71
N GLY A 269 25.79 -5.94 23.47
CA GLY A 269 25.84 -5.95 24.93
C GLY A 269 26.79 -4.95 25.57
N ALA A 270 27.18 -3.88 24.87
CA ALA A 270 27.89 -2.76 25.48
C ALA A 270 27.09 -2.17 26.66
N ARG A 271 27.80 -1.83 27.74
CA ARG A 271 27.24 -1.25 28.97
C ARG A 271 28.19 -0.18 29.52
N ASN A 272 27.64 0.68 30.38
CA ASN A 272 28.34 1.79 31.03
C ASN A 272 29.00 2.73 30.01
N LEU A 273 28.24 3.08 28.97
CA LEU A 273 28.63 4.02 27.92
C LEU A 273 28.53 5.48 28.39
#